data_AF-A0A962IWI1-F1
#
_entry.id   AF-A0A962IWI1-F1
#
_cell.length_a   1.000
_cell.length_b   1.000
_cell.length_c   1.000
_cell.angle_alpha   90.00
_cell.angle_beta   90.00
_cell.angle_gamma   90.00
#
_symmetry.space_group_name_H-M   'P 1'
#
loop_
_entity.id
_entity.type
_entity.pdbx_description
1 polymer ?
#
loop_
_entity_poly.entity_id
_entity_poly.type
_entity_poly.pdbx_seq_one_letter_code
_entity_poly.pdbx_strand_id
1 'polypeptide(L)'
;MTDSRLYDLTATELTRLVQQRELTATTVTEAFLDRIATHNPAINAIVTLVPEMAMAQAKALDARIAQGEQPGPLAGLPIAHKDLTETAGIRTTFGSPRFRDYVPDQSSLLVTRIQAAGGITTGKTNTPEF
;
A
#
# COMPACT_ATOMS: atom_id res chain seq x y z
N MET A 1 6.96 25.95 -1.92
CA MET A 1 7.69 24.76 -1.45
C MET A 1 7.63 23.76 -2.58
N THR A 2 8.79 23.22 -2.93
CA THR A 2 9.18 22.64 -4.22
C THR A 2 8.17 21.70 -4.89
N ASP A 3 8.11 21.82 -6.21
CA ASP A 3 7.44 21.01 -7.25
C ASP A 3 7.95 19.54 -7.27
N SER A 4 8.11 18.94 -6.09
CA SER A 4 8.60 17.57 -5.92
C SER A 4 7.41 16.64 -5.86
N ARG A 5 7.43 15.61 -6.72
CA ARG A 5 6.36 14.62 -6.79
C ARG A 5 6.46 13.75 -5.53
N LEU A 6 5.34 13.37 -4.93
CA LEU A 6 5.34 12.67 -3.63
C LEU A 6 6.13 11.35 -3.65
N TYR A 7 6.25 10.71 -4.82
CA TYR A 7 7.03 9.49 -5.02
C TYR A 7 8.53 9.72 -5.27
N ASP A 8 9.01 10.96 -5.29
CA ASP A 8 10.43 11.29 -5.26
C ASP A 8 10.96 11.44 -3.81
N LEU A 9 10.05 11.52 -2.82
CA LEU A 9 10.39 11.57 -1.40
C LEU A 9 10.77 10.19 -0.87
N THR A 10 11.69 10.15 0.10
CA THR A 10 12.02 8.92 0.82
C THR A 10 10.85 8.47 1.71
N ALA A 11 10.83 7.18 2.04
CA ALA A 11 9.82 6.63 2.95
C ALA A 11 9.82 7.36 4.32
N THR A 12 11.00 7.70 4.85
CA THR A 12 11.11 8.42 6.12
C THR A 12 10.58 9.85 6.02
N GLU A 13 10.75 10.53 4.89
CA GLU A 13 10.18 11.86 4.66
C GLU A 13 8.66 11.80 4.56
N LEU A 14 8.10 10.87 3.79
CA LEU A 14 6.65 10.68 3.67
C LEU A 14 6.01 10.39 5.03
N THR A 15 6.54 9.42 5.77
CA THR A 15 6.05 9.09 7.12
C THR A 15 6.12 10.31 8.04
N ARG A 16 7.22 11.05 8.04
CA ARG A 16 7.37 12.26 8.88
C ARG A 16 6.31 13.30 8.53
N LEU A 17 6.09 13.58 7.24
CA LEU A 17 5.12 14.56 6.78
C LEU A 17 3.68 14.18 7.16
N VAL A 18 3.33 12.88 7.05
CA VAL A 18 2.02 12.36 7.49
C VAL A 18 1.88 12.45 9.01
N GLN A 19 2.90 12.06 9.78
CA GLN A 19 2.88 12.15 11.24
C GLN A 19 2.74 13.60 11.73
N GLN A 20 3.36 14.55 11.04
CA GLN A 20 3.29 15.99 11.34
C GLN A 20 2.03 16.66 10.77
N ARG A 21 1.17 15.91 10.08
CA ARG A 21 -0.06 16.38 9.42
C ARG A 21 0.21 17.46 8.35
N GLU A 22 1.42 17.47 7.80
CA GLU A 22 1.78 18.30 6.63
C GLU A 22 1.27 17.66 5.32
N LEU A 23 1.10 16.34 5.31
CA LEU A 23 0.41 15.56 4.29
C LEU A 23 -0.62 14.64 4.94
N THR A 24 -1.60 14.19 4.15
CA THR A 24 -2.53 13.12 4.56
C THR A 24 -2.12 11.80 3.92
N ALA A 25 -2.38 10.69 4.60
CA ALA A 25 -2.20 9.35 4.04
C ALA A 25 -3.04 9.18 2.76
N THR A 26 -4.22 9.80 2.71
CA THR A 26 -5.09 9.82 1.53
C THR A 26 -4.40 10.45 0.33
N THR A 27 -3.83 11.66 0.48
CA THR A 27 -3.10 12.35 -0.59
C THR A 27 -1.88 11.56 -1.08
N VAL A 28 -1.13 10.95 -0.15
CA VAL A 28 0.02 10.11 -0.52
C VAL A 28 -0.43 8.86 -1.29
N THR A 29 -1.49 8.20 -0.82
CA THR A 29 -2.02 6.99 -1.46
C THR A 29 -2.54 7.29 -2.87
N GLU A 30 -3.30 8.37 -3.04
CA GLU A 30 -3.83 8.81 -4.33
C GLU A 30 -2.70 9.05 -5.35
N ALA A 31 -1.67 9.80 -4.98
CA ALA A 31 -0.54 10.08 -5.88
C ALA A 31 0.21 8.82 -6.34
N PHE A 32 0.31 7.79 -5.48
CA PHE A 32 0.93 6.52 -5.84
C PHE A 32 0.00 5.65 -6.70
N LEU A 33 -1.30 5.63 -6.43
CA LEU A 33 -2.28 4.94 -7.27
C LEU A 33 -2.33 5.53 -8.68
N ASP A 34 -2.29 6.85 -8.82
CA ASP A 34 -2.23 7.54 -10.12
C ASP A 34 -0.97 7.17 -10.91
N ARG A 35 0.17 7.11 -10.22
CA ARG A 35 1.44 6.68 -10.81
C ARG A 35 1.37 5.23 -11.29
N ILE A 36 0.77 4.34 -10.50
CA ILE A 36 0.56 2.94 -10.89
C ILE A 36 -0.35 2.88 -12.12
N ALA A 37 -1.48 3.58 -12.11
CA ALA A 37 -2.41 3.61 -13.24
C ALA A 37 -1.73 4.08 -14.54
N THR A 38 -0.85 5.09 -14.43
CA THR A 38 -0.13 5.66 -15.58
C THR A 38 0.93 4.72 -16.15
N HIS A 39 1.73 4.06 -15.31
CA HIS A 39 2.93 3.35 -15.76
C HIS A 39 2.82 1.83 -15.75
N ASN A 40 2.00 1.26 -14.87
CA ASN A 40 1.92 -0.19 -14.70
C ASN A 40 1.43 -0.96 -15.95
N PRO A 41 0.57 -0.42 -16.85
CA PRO A 41 0.21 -1.13 -18.08
C PRO A 41 1.42 -1.52 -18.95
N ALA A 42 2.49 -0.72 -18.95
CA ALA A 42 3.71 -1.02 -19.71
C ALA A 42 4.73 -1.84 -18.90
N ILE A 43 4.74 -1.71 -17.57
CA ILE A 43 5.75 -2.33 -16.69
C ILE A 43 5.31 -3.71 -16.18
N ASN A 44 4.00 -3.90 -15.94
CA ASN A 44 3.42 -5.09 -15.32
C ASN A 44 4.05 -5.45 -13.96
N ALA A 45 4.31 -4.45 -13.13
CA ALA A 45 4.87 -4.61 -11.79
C ALA A 45 3.82 -5.00 -10.75
N ILE A 46 2.60 -4.46 -10.85
CA ILE A 46 1.47 -4.74 -9.95
C ILE A 46 0.47 -5.64 -10.68
N VAL A 47 0.26 -6.87 -10.19
CA VAL A 47 -0.59 -7.90 -10.81
C VAL A 47 -1.98 -8.02 -10.17
N THR A 48 -2.13 -7.46 -8.97
CA THR A 48 -3.41 -7.31 -8.27
C THR A 48 -3.39 -5.95 -7.60
N LEU A 49 -4.18 -5.00 -8.09
CA LEU A 49 -4.32 -3.66 -7.48
C LEU A 49 -5.59 -3.61 -6.63
N VAL A 50 -5.56 -2.94 -5.48
CA VAL A 50 -6.72 -2.80 -4.57
C VAL A 50 -6.99 -1.33 -4.18
N PRO A 51 -7.32 -0.45 -5.15
CA PRO A 51 -7.35 1.00 -4.92
C PRO A 51 -8.41 1.41 -3.89
N GLU A 52 -9.58 0.79 -3.89
CA GLU A 52 -10.67 1.10 -2.94
C GLU A 52 -10.27 0.74 -1.51
N MET A 53 -9.64 -0.44 -1.32
CA MET A 53 -9.13 -0.87 -0.01
C MET A 53 -8.00 0.06 0.46
N ALA A 54 -7.07 0.41 -0.42
CA ALA A 54 -5.97 1.33 -0.10
C ALA A 54 -6.50 2.69 0.38
N MET A 55 -7.46 3.26 -0.36
CA MET A 55 -8.06 4.55 0.00
C MET A 55 -8.89 4.46 1.29
N ALA A 56 -9.58 3.34 1.55
CA ALA A 56 -10.29 3.12 2.81
C ALA A 56 -9.32 3.06 4.01
N GLN A 57 -8.20 2.34 3.87
CA GLN A 57 -7.15 2.27 4.89
C GLN A 57 -6.52 3.64 5.15
N ALA A 58 -6.24 4.41 4.09
CA ALA A 58 -5.67 5.75 4.20
C ALA A 58 -6.60 6.71 4.94
N LYS A 59 -7.90 6.74 4.59
CA LYS A 59 -8.91 7.54 5.28
C LYS A 59 -9.06 7.16 6.76
N ALA A 60 -9.03 5.86 7.07
CA ALA A 60 -9.08 5.38 8.44
C ALA A 60 -7.86 5.83 9.25
N LEU A 61 -6.67 5.80 8.65
CA LEU A 61 -5.45 6.31 9.28
C LEU A 61 -5.52 7.82 9.52
N ASP A 62 -5.95 8.60 8.53
CA ASP A 62 -6.12 10.06 8.66
C ASP A 62 -7.10 10.41 9.80
N ALA A 63 -8.21 9.67 9.92
CA ALA A 63 -9.18 9.85 11.00
C ALA A 63 -8.58 9.56 12.38
N ARG A 64 -7.80 8.48 12.52
CA ARG A 64 -7.08 8.14 13.76
C ARG A 64 -6.05 9.21 14.14
N ILE A 65 -5.29 9.69 13.15
CA ILE A 65 -4.34 10.80 13.35
C ILE A 65 -5.07 12.04 13.84
N ALA A 66 -6.20 12.41 13.23
CA ALA A 66 -7.00 13.57 13.62
C ALA A 66 -7.48 13.49 15.08
N GLN A 67 -7.77 12.28 15.58
CA GLN A 67 -8.15 12.00 16.97
C GLN A 67 -6.96 12.03 17.95
N GLY A 68 -5.73 12.23 17.46
CA GLY A 68 -4.53 12.29 18.28
C GLY A 68 -3.88 10.92 18.56
N GLU A 69 -4.33 9.86 17.88
CA GLU A 69 -3.66 8.56 17.97
C GLU A 69 -2.29 8.59 17.31
N GLN A 70 -1.37 7.79 17.83
CA GLN A 70 -0.06 7.56 17.22
C GLN A 70 -0.21 6.66 15.98
N PRO A 71 0.15 7.13 14.78
CA PRO A 71 -0.14 6.40 13.55
C PRO A 71 0.83 5.24 13.24
N GLY A 72 1.91 5.12 14.01
CA GLY A 72 2.93 4.09 13.85
C GLY A 72 4.09 4.50 12.92
N PRO A 73 5.16 3.68 12.85
CA PRO A 73 6.39 4.02 12.14
C PRO A 73 6.30 3.91 10.61
N LEU A 74 5.23 3.33 10.05
CA LEU A 74 4.99 3.22 8.60
C LEU A 74 3.79 4.07 8.15
N ALA A 75 3.35 5.01 8.99
CA ALA A 75 2.17 5.84 8.79
C ALA A 75 2.08 6.39 7.35
N GLY A 76 1.05 5.96 6.63
CA GLY A 76 0.68 6.50 5.32
C GLY A 76 1.53 6.01 4.15
N LEU A 77 2.48 5.09 4.38
CA LEU A 77 3.29 4.55 3.29
C LEU A 77 2.49 3.57 2.42
N PRO A 78 2.41 3.80 1.09
CA PRO A 78 1.83 2.84 0.16
C PRO A 78 2.78 1.65 -0.04
N ILE A 79 2.27 0.44 0.20
CA ILE A 79 3.06 -0.81 0.18
C ILE A 79 2.32 -1.86 -0.65
N ALA A 80 3.00 -2.38 -1.67
CA ALA A 80 2.58 -3.58 -2.38
C ALA A 80 3.36 -4.79 -1.84
N HIS A 81 2.68 -5.91 -1.66
CA HIS A 81 3.28 -7.15 -1.15
C HIS A 81 3.67 -8.05 -2.31
N LYS A 82 4.79 -8.78 -2.22
CA LYS A 82 5.13 -9.76 -3.26
C LYS A 82 4.00 -10.79 -3.39
N ASP A 83 3.63 -11.20 -4.61
CA ASP A 83 2.54 -12.16 -4.86
C ASP A 83 2.82 -13.60 -4.36
N LEU A 84 3.75 -13.75 -3.42
CA LEU A 84 4.00 -14.93 -2.59
C LEU A 84 3.46 -14.74 -1.15
N THR A 85 2.99 -13.54 -0.84
CA THR A 85 2.62 -13.12 0.52
C THR A 85 1.12 -13.13 0.64
N GLU A 86 0.56 -14.05 1.41
CA GLU A 86 -0.88 -14.10 1.63
C GLU A 86 -1.39 -12.83 2.33
N THR A 87 -2.52 -12.32 1.85
CA THR A 87 -3.22 -11.16 2.41
C THR A 87 -4.70 -11.42 2.33
N ALA A 88 -5.38 -11.36 3.48
CA ALA A 88 -6.79 -11.64 3.59
C ALA A 88 -7.60 -10.82 2.58
N GLY A 89 -8.43 -11.49 1.79
CA GLY A 89 -9.32 -10.84 0.81
C GLY A 89 -8.62 -10.27 -0.43
N ILE A 90 -7.30 -10.46 -0.61
CA ILE A 90 -6.57 -10.04 -1.81
C ILE A 90 -6.01 -11.27 -2.53
N ARG A 91 -6.43 -11.44 -3.78
CA ARG A 91 -5.98 -12.50 -4.69
C ARG A 91 -4.45 -12.64 -4.67
N THR A 92 -3.97 -13.85 -4.42
CA THR A 92 -2.56 -14.21 -4.30
C THR A 92 -2.28 -15.41 -5.20
N THR A 93 -1.49 -15.26 -6.26
CA THR A 93 -1.34 -16.33 -7.29
C THR A 93 -0.04 -17.10 -7.22
N PHE A 94 0.90 -16.68 -6.39
CA PHE A 94 2.24 -17.26 -6.33
C PHE A 94 2.98 -17.23 -7.69
N GLY A 95 2.59 -16.32 -8.58
CA GLY A 95 3.07 -16.30 -9.97
C GLY A 95 2.62 -17.50 -10.82
N SER A 96 1.73 -18.36 -10.30
CA SER A 96 1.35 -19.64 -10.92
C SER A 96 -0.11 -19.62 -11.40
N PRO A 97 -0.40 -20.10 -12.63
CA PRO A 97 -1.76 -20.26 -13.12
C PRO A 97 -2.64 -21.16 -12.25
N ARG A 98 -2.03 -22.07 -11.48
CA ARG A 98 -2.73 -22.97 -10.55
C ARG A 98 -3.51 -22.22 -9.48
N PHE A 99 -3.01 -21.07 -9.03
CA PHE A 99 -3.60 -20.27 -7.96
C PHE A 99 -4.23 -18.99 -8.47
N ARG A 100 -4.56 -18.92 -9.78
CA ARG A 100 -5.08 -17.70 -10.41
C ARG A 100 -6.30 -17.11 -9.71
N ASP A 101 -7.13 -17.94 -9.06
CA ASP A 101 -8.38 -17.53 -8.39
C ASP A 101 -8.28 -17.63 -6.86
N TYR A 102 -7.09 -17.89 -6.29
CA TYR A 102 -6.92 -18.06 -4.86
C TYR A 102 -6.97 -16.73 -4.12
N VAL A 103 -7.87 -16.63 -3.14
CA VAL A 103 -8.03 -15.50 -2.24
C VAL A 103 -7.88 -16.02 -0.81
N PRO A 104 -6.78 -15.68 -0.10
CA PRO A 104 -6.58 -16.12 1.28
C PRO A 104 -7.62 -15.53 2.24
N ASP A 105 -8.03 -16.29 3.25
CA ASP A 105 -8.88 -15.81 4.35
C ASP A 105 -8.08 -15.08 5.44
N GLN A 106 -6.76 -15.30 5.48
CA GLN A 106 -5.87 -14.74 6.49
C GLN A 106 -4.68 -14.03 5.85
N SER A 107 -4.24 -12.98 6.53
CA SER A 107 -3.01 -12.28 6.17
C SER A 107 -1.82 -12.93 6.87
N SER A 108 -0.69 -13.01 6.16
CA SER A 108 0.58 -13.37 6.78
C SER A 108 0.95 -12.38 7.91
N LEU A 109 1.75 -12.84 8.87
CA LEU A 109 2.19 -12.03 10.02
C LEU A 109 2.93 -10.74 9.62
N LEU A 110 3.66 -10.78 8.50
CA LEU A 110 4.33 -9.60 7.95
C LEU A 110 3.30 -8.52 7.59
N VAL A 111 2.25 -8.89 6.85
CA VAL A 111 1.22 -7.96 6.38
C VAL A 111 0.46 -7.35 7.55
N THR A 112 0.07 -8.17 8.54
CA THR A 112 -0.65 -7.67 9.72
C THR A 112 0.20 -6.69 10.52
N ARG A 113 1.50 -6.94 10.66
CA ARG A 113 2.43 -6.00 11.33
C ARG A 113 2.63 -4.71 10.56
N ILE A 114 2.73 -4.77 9.23
CA ILE A 114 2.85 -3.58 8.38
C ILE A 114 1.61 -2.70 8.51
N GLN A 115 0.42 -3.30 8.43
CA GLN A 115 -0.85 -2.57 8.55
C GLN A 115 -1.03 -1.98 9.96
N ALA A 116 -0.70 -2.73 11.01
CA ALA A 116 -0.72 -2.23 12.39
C ALA A 116 0.26 -1.06 12.63
N ALA A 117 1.37 -1.03 11.90
CA ALA A 117 2.34 0.06 11.92
C ALA A 117 1.94 1.29 11.07
N GLY A 118 0.75 1.28 10.45
CA GLY A 118 0.21 2.39 9.67
C GLY A 118 0.49 2.32 8.16
N GLY A 119 1.05 1.21 7.66
CA GLY A 119 1.28 1.01 6.22
C GLY A 119 -0.02 0.73 5.47
N ILE A 120 -0.12 1.25 4.25
CA ILE A 120 -1.31 1.16 3.39
C ILE A 120 -1.07 0.11 2.31
N THR A 121 -1.92 -0.92 2.24
CA THR A 121 -1.78 -1.98 1.24
C THR A 121 -2.35 -1.54 -0.10
N THR A 122 -1.51 -1.46 -1.13
CA THR A 122 -1.92 -1.06 -2.49
C THR A 122 -2.19 -2.25 -3.42
N GLY A 123 -1.58 -3.42 -3.16
CA GLY A 123 -1.75 -4.57 -4.04
C GLY A 123 -0.67 -5.63 -3.92
N LYS A 124 -0.50 -6.39 -5.01
CA LYS A 124 0.46 -7.48 -5.17
C LYS A 124 1.44 -7.21 -6.30
N THR A 125 2.72 -7.42 -6.05
CA THR A 125 3.76 -7.29 -7.09
C THR A 125 4.00 -8.60 -7.83
N ASN A 126 4.36 -8.51 -9.11
CA ASN A 126 4.63 -9.64 -9.99
C ASN A 126 5.81 -10.51 -9.51
N THR A 127 5.79 -11.79 -9.86
CA THR A 127 6.83 -12.78 -9.52
C THR A 127 6.80 -13.93 -10.53
N PRO A 128 7.94 -14.57 -10.86
CA PRO A 128 7.91 -15.84 -11.60
C PRO A 128 7.20 -16.94 -10.80
N GLU A 129 6.77 -17.97 -11.51
CA GLU A 129 6.25 -19.22 -10.92
C GLU A 129 7.38 -19.94 -10.16
N PHE A 130 7.23 -20.01 -8.84
CA PHE A 130 8.12 -20.63 -7.84
C PHE A 130 9.59 -20.15 -7.85
#